data_AF-A0A067R1Y3-F1
#
_entry.id   AF-A0A067R1Y3-F1
#
_cell.length_a   1.000
_cell.length_b   1.000
_cell.length_c   1.000
_cell.angle_alpha   90.00
_cell.angle_beta   90.00
_cell.angle_gamma   90.00
#
_symmetry.space_group_name_H-M   'P 1'
#
loop_
_entity.id
_entity.type
_entity.pdbx_description
1 polymer ?
#
loop_
_entity_poly.entity_id
_entity_poly.type
_entity_poly.pdbx_seq_one_letter_code
_entity_poly.pdbx_strand_id
1 'polypeptide(L)'
;MMRLQIMGSRLPVFTRFDNPASVAPTPVRQLSYNYLISVNLWLMLFPCDLCCDWTMGTVPLVESLLDARNLVTLISYAILSLLTYVAVVTDNRQQATVIIMVRKK
;
A
#
# COMPACT_ATOMS: atom_id res chain seq x y z
N MET A 1 -22.35 13.50 7.29
CA MET A 1 -22.87 14.76 6.71
C MET A 1 -22.34 16.00 7.44
N MET A 2 -22.32 16.03 8.78
CA MET A 2 -21.79 17.16 9.58
C MET A 2 -20.36 17.59 9.18
N ARG A 3 -19.44 16.66 8.91
CA ARG A 3 -18.08 16.96 8.44
C ARG A 3 -18.06 17.82 7.17
N LEU A 4 -18.93 17.55 6.20
CA LEU A 4 -19.01 18.32 4.95
C LEU A 4 -19.51 19.74 5.22
N GLN A 5 -20.46 19.91 6.14
CA GLN A 5 -20.95 21.23 6.53
C GLN A 5 -19.89 22.04 7.28
N ILE A 6 -19.13 21.40 8.19
CA ILE A 6 -17.98 22.02 8.87
C ILE A 6 -16.91 22.44 7.86
N MET A 7 -16.65 21.62 6.84
CA MET A 7 -15.69 21.92 5.76
C MET A 7 -16.22 22.91 4.71
N GLY A 8 -17.38 23.54 4.94
CA GLY A 8 -17.96 24.55 4.04
C GLY A 8 -18.48 23.98 2.71
N SER A 9 -18.73 22.67 2.63
CA SER A 9 -19.21 21.94 1.44
C SER A 9 -18.39 22.20 0.18
N ARG A 10 -17.10 22.54 0.33
CA ARG A 10 -16.15 22.69 -0.77
C ARG A 10 -15.29 21.43 -0.88
N LEU A 11 -14.93 21.07 -2.11
CA LEU A 11 -13.96 20.01 -2.34
C LEU A 11 -12.57 20.49 -1.91
N PRO A 12 -11.75 19.64 -1.27
CA PRO A 12 -10.36 19.96 -1.00
C PRO A 12 -9.62 20.18 -2.32
N VAL A 13 -8.79 21.22 -2.37
CA VAL A 13 -7.91 21.49 -3.51
C VAL A 13 -6.56 20.87 -3.21
N PHE A 14 -6.19 19.84 -3.96
CA PHE A 14 -4.90 19.20 -3.82
C PHE A 14 -3.84 19.95 -4.61
N THR A 15 -2.74 20.28 -3.95
CA THR A 15 -1.56 20.87 -4.57
C THR A 15 -0.64 19.79 -5.11
N ARG A 16 0.30 20.17 -5.98
CA ARG A 16 1.34 19.25 -6.48
C ARG A 16 2.20 18.69 -5.36
N PHE A 17 2.35 19.45 -4.27
CA PHE A 17 3.17 19.05 -3.14
C PHE A 17 2.47 18.03 -2.24
N ASP A 18 1.13 17.98 -2.26
CA ASP A 18 0.37 17.01 -1.47
C ASP A 18 0.60 15.58 -1.97
N ASN A 19 0.76 15.40 -3.29
CA ASN A 19 1.09 14.11 -3.89
C ASN A 19 1.96 14.30 -5.14
N PRO A 20 3.29 14.43 -4.99
CA PRO A 20 4.20 14.64 -6.11
C PRO A 20 4.16 13.51 -7.15
N ALA A 21 3.89 12.27 -6.72
CA ALA A 21 3.81 11.13 -7.63
C ALA A 21 2.60 11.24 -8.58
N SER A 22 1.47 11.77 -8.12
CA SER A 22 0.25 11.91 -8.93
C SER A 22 0.42 12.83 -10.13
N VAL A 23 1.25 13.86 -9.98
CA VAL A 23 1.51 14.89 -10.98
C VAL A 23 2.72 14.58 -11.86
N ALA A 24 3.49 13.53 -11.53
CA ALA A 24 4.65 13.11 -12.29
C ALA A 24 4.25 12.55 -13.68
N PRO A 25 5.11 12.71 -14.70
CA PRO A 25 4.87 12.11 -16.01
C PRO A 25 4.97 10.58 -15.96
N THR A 26 4.36 9.92 -16.94
CA THR A 26 4.56 8.49 -17.16
C THR A 26 5.95 8.24 -17.75
N PRO A 27 6.72 7.24 -17.29
CA PRO A 27 6.34 6.15 -16.38
C PRO A 27 6.64 6.39 -14.89
N VAL A 28 7.27 7.52 -14.52
CA VAL A 28 7.70 7.84 -13.15
C VAL A 28 6.55 7.70 -12.15
N ARG A 29 5.37 8.20 -12.50
CA ARG A 29 4.16 8.06 -11.68
C ARG A 29 3.86 6.61 -11.30
N GLN A 30 3.88 5.70 -12.28
CA GLN A 30 3.59 4.29 -12.05
C GLN A 30 4.67 3.64 -11.20
N LEU A 31 5.94 3.92 -11.47
CA LEU A 31 7.05 3.37 -10.70
C LEU A 31 6.99 3.82 -9.24
N SER A 32 6.77 5.11 -9.00
CA SER A 32 6.58 5.66 -7.67
C SER A 32 5.41 5.03 -6.94
N TYR A 33 4.24 4.88 -7.57
CA TYR A 33 3.10 4.25 -6.92
C TYR A 33 3.35 2.78 -6.57
N ASN A 34 4.03 2.03 -7.44
CA ASN A 34 4.40 0.65 -7.14
C ASN A 34 5.42 0.57 -5.99
N TYR A 35 6.40 1.48 -5.96
CA TYR A 35 7.37 1.54 -4.87
C TYR A 35 6.73 1.86 -3.51
N LEU A 36 5.64 2.64 -3.47
CA LEU A 36 4.90 2.88 -2.22
C LEU A 36 4.37 1.59 -1.58
N ILE A 37 4.13 0.52 -2.34
CA ILE A 37 3.73 -0.77 -1.77
C ILE A 37 4.85 -1.31 -0.88
N SER A 38 6.10 -1.24 -1.34
CA SER A 38 7.27 -1.63 -0.57
C SER A 38 7.42 -0.81 0.71
N VAL A 39 7.23 0.50 0.61
CA VAL A 39 7.33 1.40 1.77
C VAL A 39 6.23 1.08 2.78
N ASN A 40 4.99 0.86 2.34
CA ASN A 40 3.89 0.49 3.23
C ASN A 40 4.10 -0.88 3.89
N LEU A 41 4.63 -1.87 3.17
CA LEU A 41 4.98 -3.17 3.76
C LEU A 41 6.05 -3.02 4.84
N TRP A 42 7.07 -2.18 4.59
CA TRP A 42 8.08 -1.89 5.60
C TRP A 42 7.45 -1.26 6.85
N LEU A 43 6.59 -0.26 6.69
CA LEU A 43 5.88 0.37 7.80
C LEU A 43 4.99 -0.62 8.58
N MET A 44 4.38 -1.59 7.91
CA MET A 44 3.60 -2.63 8.59
C MET A 44 4.47 -3.52 9.49
N LEU A 45 5.70 -3.81 9.07
CA LEU A 45 6.65 -4.64 9.82
C LEU A 45 7.36 -3.83 10.91
N PHE A 46 7.73 -2.59 10.60
CA PHE A 46 8.49 -1.70 11.46
C PHE A 46 8.05 -0.24 11.27
N PRO A 47 7.08 0.25 12.08
CA PRO A 47 6.49 1.58 11.91
C PRO A 47 7.35 2.71 12.52
N CYS A 48 8.67 2.69 12.32
CA CYS A 48 9.55 3.72 12.88
C CYS A 48 9.41 5.08 12.20
N ASP A 49 9.15 5.09 10.89
CA ASP A 49 9.09 6.30 10.06
C ASP A 49 7.64 6.76 9.79
N LEU A 50 6.67 6.21 10.52
CA LEU A 50 5.26 6.54 10.33
C LEU A 50 4.97 7.97 10.82
N CYS A 51 4.49 8.83 9.92
CA CYS A 51 4.21 10.25 10.21
C CYS A 51 2.79 10.61 9.77
N CYS A 52 2.20 11.60 10.45
CA CYS A 52 0.86 12.11 10.12
C CYS A 52 0.80 12.87 8.78
N ASP A 53 1.95 13.34 8.30
CA ASP A 53 2.09 14.06 7.04
C ASP A 53 3.18 13.38 6.20
N TRP A 54 2.80 12.89 5.02
CA TRP A 54 3.66 12.25 4.02
C TRP A 54 3.62 13.02 2.70
N THR A 55 3.49 14.34 2.79
CA THR A 55 3.47 15.26 1.65
C THR A 55 4.87 15.80 1.34
N MET A 56 4.95 16.81 0.47
CA MET A 56 6.13 17.61 0.15
C MET A 56 7.32 16.80 -0.39
N GLY A 57 7.08 15.61 -0.96
CA GLY A 57 8.14 14.79 -1.54
C GLY A 57 8.98 14.03 -0.52
N THR A 58 8.44 13.79 0.68
CA THR A 58 9.08 12.97 1.72
C THR A 58 9.50 11.59 1.20
N VAL A 59 8.72 11.00 0.28
CA VAL A 59 9.14 9.84 -0.51
C VAL A 59 9.64 10.31 -1.88
N PRO A 60 10.93 10.15 -2.21
CA PRO A 60 11.48 10.58 -3.49
C PRO A 60 10.88 9.80 -4.66
N LEU A 61 10.65 10.47 -5.80
CA LEU A 61 10.13 9.82 -7.00
C LEU A 61 11.11 8.79 -7.58
N VAL A 62 10.58 7.77 -8.23
CA VAL A 62 11.36 6.72 -8.92
C VAL A 62 11.44 7.10 -10.39
N GLU A 63 12.51 7.80 -10.77
CA GLU A 63 12.61 8.46 -12.07
C GLU A 63 13.04 7.54 -13.22
N SER A 64 13.60 6.37 -12.91
CA SER A 64 14.14 5.44 -13.89
C SER A 64 13.71 4.00 -13.63
N LEU A 65 13.59 3.22 -14.70
CA LEU A 65 13.35 1.77 -14.64
C LEU A 65 14.55 1.01 -14.05
N LEU A 66 15.76 1.57 -14.17
CA LEU A 66 16.99 0.97 -13.65
C LEU A 66 17.30 1.38 -12.20
N ASP A 67 16.37 2.09 -11.55
CA ASP A 67 16.51 2.42 -10.14
C ASP A 67 16.47 1.15 -9.28
N ALA A 68 17.43 1.00 -8.36
CA ALA A 68 17.53 -0.14 -7.47
C ALA A 68 16.27 -0.34 -6.61
N ARG A 69 15.50 0.73 -6.36
CA ARG A 69 14.22 0.67 -5.65
C ARG A 69 13.19 -0.21 -6.35
N ASN A 70 13.27 -0.36 -7.68
CA ASN A 70 12.39 -1.27 -8.42
C ASN A 70 12.63 -2.74 -8.04
N LEU A 71 13.85 -3.11 -7.63
CA LEU A 71 14.12 -4.46 -7.13
C LEU A 71 13.36 -4.72 -5.82
N VAL A 72 13.32 -3.73 -4.92
CA VAL A 72 12.56 -3.82 -3.66
C VAL A 72 11.07 -3.99 -3.97
N THR A 73 10.55 -3.26 -4.96
CA THR A 73 9.17 -3.41 -5.44
C THR A 73 8.86 -4.82 -5.95
N LEU A 74 9.74 -5.40 -6.75
CA LEU A 74 9.58 -6.78 -7.24
C LEU A 74 9.59 -7.78 -6.08
N ILE A 75 10.49 -7.62 -5.11
CA ILE A 75 10.56 -8.46 -3.91
C ILE A 75 9.27 -8.35 -3.10
N SER A 76 8.75 -7.14 -2.90
CA SER A 76 7.48 -6.90 -2.21
C SER A 76 6.31 -7.65 -2.86
N TYR A 77 6.19 -7.58 -4.19
CA TYR A 77 5.18 -8.32 -4.93
C TYR A 77 5.38 -9.84 -4.83
N ALA A 78 6.61 -10.33 -4.87
CA ALA A 78 6.91 -11.75 -4.71
C ALA A 78 6.48 -12.26 -3.33
N ILE A 79 6.79 -11.51 -2.26
CA ILE A 79 6.37 -11.83 -0.89
C ILE A 79 4.84 -11.84 -0.79
N LEU A 80 4.17 -10.79 -1.27
CA LEU A 80 2.70 -10.71 -1.23
C LEU A 80 2.04 -11.85 -2.01
N SER A 81 2.58 -12.19 -3.18
CA SER A 81 2.08 -13.28 -4.01
C SER A 81 2.28 -14.63 -3.31
N LEU A 82 3.44 -14.86 -2.70
CA LEU A 82 3.72 -16.06 -1.92
C LEU A 82 2.80 -16.18 -0.72
N LEU A 83 2.62 -15.10 0.05
CA LEU A 83 1.71 -15.08 1.20
C LEU A 83 0.27 -15.37 0.78
N THR A 84 -0.17 -14.78 -0.33
CA THR A 84 -1.51 -15.02 -0.90
C THR A 84 -1.65 -16.49 -1.33
N TYR A 85 -0.64 -17.02 -2.04
CA TYR A 85 -0.62 -18.43 -2.44
C TYR A 85 -0.69 -19.37 -1.24
N VAL A 86 0.15 -19.15 -0.23
CA VAL A 86 0.15 -19.94 1.02
C VAL A 86 -1.20 -19.84 1.71
N ALA A 87 -1.79 -18.65 1.81
CA ALA A 87 -3.09 -18.44 2.44
C ALA A 87 -4.23 -19.17 1.73
N VAL A 88 -4.18 -19.31 0.39
CA VAL A 88 -5.22 -19.96 -0.40
C VAL A 88 -5.02 -21.47 -0.48
N VAL A 89 -3.78 -21.95 -0.55
CA VAL A 89 -3.46 -23.38 -0.77
C VAL A 89 -3.27 -24.15 0.55
N THR A 90 -2.87 -23.48 1.63
CA THR A 90 -2.67 -24.16 2.91
C THR A 90 -4.02 -24.45 3.56
N ASP A 91 -4.31 -25.73 3.74
CA ASP A 91 -5.53 -26.20 4.38
C ASP A 91 -5.52 -25.79 5.87
N ASN A 92 -6.39 -24.85 6.24
CA ASN A 92 -6.47 -24.37 7.60
C ASN A 92 -7.21 -25.42 8.44
N ARG A 93 -6.48 -26.45 8.89
CA ARG A 93 -6.99 -27.59 9.68
C ARG A 93 -7.88 -27.17 10.86
N GLN A 94 -7.63 -25.98 11.42
CA GLN A 94 -8.43 -25.36 12.50
C GLN A 94 -9.81 -24.87 11.99
N GLN A 95 -9.90 -24.24 10.81
CA GLN A 95 -11.16 -23.82 10.17
C GLN A 95 -11.99 -25.04 9.72
N ALA A 96 -11.34 -26.04 9.13
CA ALA A 96 -12.00 -27.30 8.78
C ALA A 96 -12.61 -27.98 10.01
N THR A 97 -11.91 -27.98 11.14
CA THR A 97 -12.40 -28.56 12.41
C THR A 97 -13.60 -27.78 12.98
N VAL A 98 -13.58 -26.45 12.95
CA VAL A 98 -14.71 -25.61 13.42
C VAL A 98 -15.93 -25.78 12.51
N ILE A 99 -15.76 -25.78 11.19
CA ILE A 99 -16.86 -26.00 10.23
C ILE A 99 -17.46 -27.41 10.40
N ILE A 100 -16.64 -28.44 10.59
CA ILE A 100 -17.11 -29.81 10.83
C ILE A 100 -17.84 -29.94 12.18
N MET A 101 -17.36 -29.28 13.24
CA MET A 101 -18.04 -29.28 14.55
C MET A 101 -19.39 -28.56 14.51
N VAL A 102 -19.50 -27.42 13.82
CA VAL A 102 -20.77 -26.68 13.67
C VAL A 102 -21.78 -27.49 12.85
N ARG A 103 -21.32 -28.25 11.85
CA ARG A 103 -22.18 -29.06 10.97
C ARG A 103 -22.63 -30.38 11.58
N LYS A 104 -22.07 -30.77 12.74
CA LYS A 104 -22.43 -31.99 13.50
C LYS A 104 -23.42 -31.73 14.65
N LYS A 105 -23.88 -30.50 14.86
CA LYS A 105 -25.05 -30.17 15.69
C LYS A 105 -26.29 -30.05 14.82
#